data_AF-A0AA96WPI9-F1
#
_entry.id   AF-A0AA96WPI9-F1
#
_cell.length_a   1.000
_cell.length_b   1.000
_cell.length_c   1.000
_cell.angle_alpha   90.00
_cell.angle_beta   90.00
_cell.angle_gamma   90.00
#
_symmetry.space_group_name_H-M   'P 1'
#
loop_
_entity.id
_entity.type
_entity.pdbx_description
1 polymer ?
#
loop_
_entity_poly.entity_id
_entity_poly.type
_entity_poly.pdbx_seq_one_letter_code
_entity_poly.pdbx_strand_id
1 'polypeptide(L)'
;MTIEEAEPVPVPDNAGVKVRSRSLTLAEQERVKSMQRLANAPDRPTYLALQQEVAQQLNMTVRNVQLLMKAWQTAGVDGVVRQERSDRGERRLDEDWSDYILETYRAGNRGGRRMSRAQVAVRVAARALEIGDSHPSSRASVYRVLQSEMDRQEERSRSRSIGWSGETLLLKTREGLEVEVKESNQVWQCDHTRADLLVVDQMGEVLGRPWLTTIVDTHSRCIIGINLGMEAPSAVVYAASTTGTCPLLVN
;
A
#
# COMPACT_ATOMS: atom_id res chain seq x y z
N MET A 1 3.09 62.84 -17.01
CA MET A 1 2.91 61.45 -17.49
C MET A 1 4.29 60.94 -17.82
N THR A 2 4.92 60.23 -16.88
CA THR A 2 6.01 59.23 -17.02
C THR A 2 6.52 58.97 -15.60
N ILE A 3 6.06 57.86 -15.04
CA ILE A 3 6.61 57.27 -13.82
C ILE A 3 7.85 56.49 -14.29
N GLU A 4 9.04 56.85 -13.82
CA GLU A 4 10.24 56.03 -14.00
C GLU A 4 10.06 54.72 -13.21
N GLU A 5 10.15 53.60 -13.91
CA GLU A 5 10.16 52.26 -13.35
C GLU A 5 11.44 52.07 -12.53
N ALA A 6 11.29 51.87 -11.22
CA ALA A 6 12.39 51.50 -10.33
C ALA A 6 12.77 50.02 -10.58
N GLU A 7 14.04 49.76 -10.90
CA GLU A 7 14.58 48.41 -11.06
C GLU A 7 14.46 47.58 -9.76
N PRO A 8 14.15 46.27 -9.85
CA PRO A 8 14.00 45.43 -8.67
C PRO A 8 15.35 45.10 -8.01
N VAL A 9 15.42 45.32 -6.70
CA VAL A 9 16.56 44.97 -5.83
C VAL A 9 16.77 43.45 -5.83
N PRO A 10 18.00 42.94 -6.02
CA PRO A 10 18.25 41.50 -6.04
C PRO A 10 18.09 40.92 -4.63
N VAL A 11 17.23 39.91 -4.52
CA VAL A 11 17.04 39.12 -3.30
C VAL A 11 18.22 38.15 -3.19
N PRO A 12 18.93 38.07 -2.06
CA PRO A 12 20.06 37.15 -1.93
C PRO A 12 19.58 35.69 -1.99
N ASP A 13 20.32 34.89 -2.75
CA ASP A 13 20.19 33.44 -2.84
C ASP A 13 20.28 32.82 -1.45
N ASN A 14 19.13 32.45 -0.89
CA ASN A 14 19.07 31.65 0.33
C ASN A 14 19.48 30.21 -0.01
N ALA A 15 20.78 29.97 0.12
CA ALA A 15 21.38 28.67 0.08
C ALA A 15 20.65 27.67 1.01
N GLY A 16 20.08 26.63 0.41
CA GLY A 16 20.11 25.30 1.02
C GLY A 16 19.00 24.89 2.00
N VAL A 17 17.84 25.54 2.04
CA VAL A 17 16.68 24.94 2.73
C VAL A 17 16.01 23.94 1.78
N LYS A 18 16.30 22.64 1.96
CA LYS A 18 15.55 21.55 1.30
C LYS A 18 14.11 21.55 1.82
N VAL A 19 13.25 22.37 1.22
CA VAL A 19 11.81 22.32 1.46
C VAL A 19 11.31 20.96 0.96
N ARG A 20 10.98 20.06 1.89
CA ARG A 20 10.30 18.81 1.56
C ARG A 20 8.94 19.18 0.99
N SER A 21 8.77 19.07 -0.33
CA SER A 21 7.53 19.39 -1.03
C SER A 21 6.45 18.33 -0.74
N ARG A 22 5.95 18.31 0.50
CA ARG A 22 4.70 17.65 0.87
C ARG A 22 3.57 18.67 0.63
N SER A 23 2.49 18.24 -0.01
CA SER A 23 1.28 19.04 -0.10
C SER A 23 0.68 19.22 1.31
N LEU A 24 0.46 20.47 1.70
CA LEU A 24 -0.15 20.81 2.98
C LEU A 24 -1.62 20.39 2.99
N THR A 25 -2.05 19.74 4.07
CA THR A 25 -3.47 19.45 4.33
C THR A 25 -4.27 20.74 4.47
N LEU A 26 -5.60 20.71 4.24
CA LEU A 26 -6.47 21.88 4.39
C LEU A 26 -6.29 22.57 5.75
N ALA A 27 -6.20 21.78 6.83
CA ALA A 27 -5.98 22.30 8.18
C ALA A 27 -4.58 22.92 8.37
N GLU A 28 -3.55 22.45 7.69
CA GLU A 28 -2.22 23.06 7.71
C GLU A 28 -2.19 24.36 6.91
N GLN A 29 -2.87 24.39 5.76
CA GLN A 29 -3.03 25.61 4.96
C GLN A 29 -3.77 26.71 5.74
N GLU A 30 -4.85 26.35 6.44
CA GLU A 30 -5.58 27.29 7.30
C GLU A 30 -4.69 27.83 8.42
N ARG A 31 -3.93 26.98 9.13
CA ARG A 31 -2.99 27.45 10.17
C ARG A 31 -1.94 28.40 9.61
N VAL A 32 -1.35 28.08 8.46
CA VAL A 32 -0.35 28.93 7.80
C VAL A 32 -0.95 30.29 7.42
N LYS A 33 -2.15 30.32 6.84
CA LYS A 33 -2.87 31.56 6.52
C LYS A 33 -3.17 32.38 7.77
N SER A 34 -3.62 31.76 8.86
CA SER A 34 -3.89 32.46 10.12
C SER A 34 -2.63 33.06 10.75
N MET A 35 -1.49 32.37 10.70
CA MET A 35 -0.21 32.89 11.22
C MET A 35 0.35 34.00 10.34
N GLN A 36 0.20 33.90 9.02
CA GLN A 36 0.57 34.98 8.09
C GLN A 36 -0.28 36.24 8.34
N ARG A 37 -1.59 36.08 8.57
CA ARG A 37 -2.49 37.19 8.92
C ARG A 37 -2.07 37.85 10.23
N LEU A 38 -1.67 37.07 11.24
CA LEU A 38 -1.15 37.57 12.52
C LEU A 38 0.18 38.32 12.38
N ALA A 39 1.08 37.84 11.53
CA ALA A 39 2.38 38.48 11.30
C ALA A 39 2.25 39.86 10.63
N ASN A 40 1.22 40.05 9.82
CA ASN A 40 0.95 41.30 9.09
C ASN A 40 0.06 42.30 9.86
N ALA A 41 -0.14 42.11 11.17
CA ALA A 41 -0.94 43.04 11.95
C ALA A 41 -0.22 44.41 12.09
N PRO A 42 -0.90 45.54 11.81
CA PRO A 42 -0.27 46.86 11.79
C PRO A 42 0.05 47.39 13.19
N ASP A 43 -0.80 47.09 14.18
CA ASP A 43 -0.71 47.64 15.54
C ASP A 43 -0.90 46.56 16.61
N ARG A 44 -0.37 46.81 17.81
CA ARG A 44 -0.52 45.92 18.98
C ARG A 44 -1.97 45.64 19.40
N PRO A 45 -2.90 46.62 19.47
CA PRO A 45 -4.32 46.34 19.75
C PRO A 45 -4.96 45.45 18.68
N THR A 46 -4.69 45.71 17.40
CA THR A 46 -5.17 44.92 16.26
C THR A 46 -4.64 43.49 16.31
N TYR A 47 -3.36 43.33 16.70
CA TYR A 47 -2.74 42.02 16.89
C TYR A 47 -3.46 41.20 17.98
N LEU A 48 -3.76 41.80 19.14
CA LEU A 48 -4.43 41.10 20.25
C LEU A 48 -5.85 40.64 19.89
N ALA A 49 -6.61 41.49 19.19
CA ALA A 49 -7.95 41.14 18.71
C ALA A 49 -7.90 39.99 17.69
N LEU A 50 -6.99 40.10 16.71
CA LEU A 50 -6.79 39.08 15.69
C LEU A 50 -6.31 37.75 16.29
N GLN A 51 -5.50 37.81 17.34
CA GLN A 51 -5.02 36.62 18.06
C GLN A 51 -6.17 35.84 18.70
N GLN A 52 -7.16 36.53 19.26
CA GLN A 52 -8.36 35.90 19.81
C GLN A 52 -9.26 35.32 18.71
N GLU A 53 -9.43 36.03 17.59
CA GLU A 53 -10.17 35.56 16.41
C GLU A 53 -9.57 34.26 15.86
N VAL A 54 -8.24 34.23 15.67
CA VAL A 54 -7.51 33.04 15.19
C VAL A 54 -7.62 31.88 16.18
N ALA A 55 -7.58 32.15 17.49
CA ALA A 55 -7.76 31.12 18.51
C ALA A 55 -9.15 30.46 18.40
N GLN A 56 -10.20 31.25 18.16
CA GLN A 56 -11.56 30.74 17.94
C GLN A 56 -11.67 29.97 16.61
N GLN A 57 -11.14 30.51 15.51
CA GLN A 57 -11.18 29.87 14.19
C GLN A 57 -10.52 28.50 14.18
N LEU A 58 -9.36 28.38 14.83
CA LEU A 58 -8.61 27.12 14.89
C LEU A 58 -9.07 26.19 16.03
N ASN A 59 -10.05 26.62 16.84
CA ASN A 59 -10.50 25.94 18.05
C ASN A 59 -9.33 25.60 19.01
N MET A 60 -8.44 26.57 19.24
CA MET A 60 -7.26 26.46 20.07
C MET A 60 -7.24 27.51 21.18
N THR A 61 -6.47 27.27 22.23
CA THR A 61 -6.23 28.30 23.25
C THR A 61 -5.31 29.39 22.71
N VAL A 62 -5.47 30.63 23.21
CA VAL A 62 -4.60 31.78 22.89
C VAL A 62 -3.11 31.45 23.12
N ARG A 63 -2.81 30.66 24.15
CA ARG A 63 -1.45 30.16 24.45
C ARG A 63 -0.88 29.31 23.32
N ASN A 64 -1.66 28.40 22.73
CA ASN A 64 -1.19 27.59 21.61
C ASN A 64 -0.94 28.43 20.35
N VAL A 65 -1.76 29.46 20.11
CA VAL A 65 -1.53 30.42 19.01
C VAL A 65 -0.21 31.17 19.21
N GLN A 66 0.12 31.58 20.44
CA GLN A 66 1.42 32.20 20.75
C GLN A 66 2.60 31.26 20.51
N LEU A 67 2.46 29.99 20.91
CA LEU A 67 3.48 28.98 20.67
C LEU A 67 3.69 28.73 19.18
N LEU A 68 2.62 28.68 18.39
CA LEU A 68 2.69 28.59 16.93
C LEU A 68 3.35 29.82 16.31
N MET A 69 3.03 31.02 16.80
CA MET A 69 3.65 32.25 16.31
C MET A 69 5.14 32.34 16.67
N LYS A 70 5.53 31.83 17.84
CA LYS A 70 6.95 31.67 18.22
C LYS A 70 7.66 30.66 17.32
N ALA A 71 7.01 29.55 17.00
CA ALA A 71 7.54 28.55 16.07
C ALA A 71 7.68 29.11 14.64
N TRP A 72 6.70 29.90 14.18
CA TRP A 72 6.74 30.61 12.90
C TRP A 72 7.89 31.60 12.82
N GLN A 73 8.16 32.37 13.88
CA GLN A 73 9.29 33.29 13.91
C GLN A 73 10.65 32.58 13.82
N THR A 74 10.74 31.33 14.28
CA THR A 74 12.00 30.57 14.33
C THR A 74 12.22 29.73 13.06
N ALA A 75 11.16 29.11 12.54
CA ALA A 75 11.24 28.11 11.47
C ALA A 75 10.26 28.36 10.30
N GLY A 76 9.57 29.51 10.27
CA GLY A 76 8.62 29.87 9.22
C GLY A 76 7.45 28.90 9.12
N VAL A 77 7.08 28.55 7.88
CA VAL A 77 5.98 27.62 7.56
C VAL A 77 6.19 26.26 8.23
N ASP A 78 7.42 25.75 8.26
CA ASP A 78 7.76 24.44 8.83
C ASP A 78 7.54 24.36 10.35
N GLY A 79 7.54 25.50 11.04
CA GLY A 79 7.24 25.57 12.48
C GLY A 79 5.75 25.50 12.82
N VAL A 80 4.87 25.80 11.85
CA VAL A 80 3.40 25.88 12.03
C VAL A 80 2.69 24.65 11.49
N VAL A 81 3.26 24.03 10.45
CA VAL A 81 2.91 22.66 10.06
C VAL A 81 3.25 21.77 11.26
N ARG A 82 2.28 20.97 11.73
CA ARG A 82 2.50 20.11 12.90
C ARG A 82 3.77 19.30 12.64
N GLN A 83 4.82 19.55 13.41
CA GLN A 83 5.89 18.56 13.58
C GLN A 83 5.20 17.32 14.13
N GLU A 84 5.03 16.31 13.28
CA GLU A 84 4.72 14.98 13.78
C GLU A 84 5.80 14.64 14.80
N ARG A 85 5.39 14.10 15.95
CA ARG A 85 6.35 13.75 17.00
C ARG A 85 7.43 12.86 16.36
N SER A 86 8.69 13.14 16.66
CA SER A 86 9.83 12.42 16.08
C SER A 86 9.79 10.92 16.32
N ASP A 87 9.08 10.47 17.37
CA ASP A 87 8.89 9.07 17.75
C ASP A 87 7.71 8.38 17.02
N ARG A 88 6.99 9.10 16.15
CA ARG A 88 5.84 8.54 15.46
C ARG A 88 6.29 7.55 14.39
N GLY A 89 6.18 6.26 14.73
CA GLY A 89 6.62 5.15 13.89
C GLY A 89 7.93 4.52 14.35
N GLU A 90 8.63 5.13 15.31
CA GLU A 90 9.74 4.47 15.99
C GLU A 90 9.20 3.30 16.81
N ARG A 91 9.66 2.10 16.46
CA ARG A 91 9.46 0.92 17.28
C ARG A 91 10.31 1.12 18.55
N ARG A 92 9.67 1.49 19.66
CA ARG A 92 10.27 1.34 21.00
C ARG A 92 10.31 -0.14 21.36
N LEU A 93 11.08 -0.90 20.61
CA LEU A 93 11.40 -2.29 20.89
C LEU A 93 12.91 -2.38 20.83
N ASP A 94 13.47 -2.98 21.86
CA ASP A 94 14.86 -3.41 21.83
C ASP A 94 15.08 -4.23 20.55
N GLU A 95 16.13 -3.92 19.80
CA GLU A 95 16.38 -4.49 18.47
C GLU A 95 16.43 -6.02 18.55
N ASP A 96 16.99 -6.53 19.65
CA ASP A 96 17.08 -7.95 20.03
C ASP A 96 15.72 -8.67 20.06
N TRP A 97 14.68 -8.05 20.62
CA TRP A 97 13.35 -8.66 20.71
C TRP A 97 12.65 -8.69 19.36
N SER A 98 12.84 -7.65 18.55
CA SER A 98 12.24 -7.56 17.22
C SER A 98 12.75 -8.68 16.30
N ASP A 99 14.06 -8.91 16.33
CA ASP A 99 14.71 -9.97 15.55
C ASP A 99 14.28 -11.36 16.03
N TYR A 100 14.28 -11.60 17.35
CA TYR A 100 13.83 -12.87 17.90
C TYR A 100 12.38 -13.21 17.53
N ILE A 101 11.48 -12.21 17.57
CA ILE A 101 10.07 -12.36 17.16
C ILE A 101 9.97 -12.80 15.69
N LEU A 102 10.69 -12.11 14.80
CA LEU A 102 10.67 -12.38 13.37
C LEU A 102 11.29 -13.74 13.03
N GLU A 103 12.42 -14.08 13.64
CA GLU A 103 13.09 -15.36 13.45
C GLU A 103 12.20 -16.52 13.92
N THR A 104 11.64 -16.41 15.13
CA THR A 104 10.74 -17.43 15.69
C THR A 104 9.53 -17.67 14.78
N TYR A 105 8.94 -16.59 14.27
CA TYR A 105 7.80 -16.70 13.36
C TYR A 105 8.17 -17.31 12.01
N ARG A 106 9.31 -16.93 11.42
CA ARG A 106 9.78 -17.48 10.14
C ARG A 106 10.18 -18.95 10.26
N ALA A 107 10.88 -19.33 11.33
CA ALA A 107 11.24 -20.71 11.61
C ALA A 107 10.01 -21.58 11.87
N GLY A 108 9.02 -21.06 12.60
CA GLY A 108 7.75 -21.72 12.89
C GLY A 108 6.83 -21.93 11.69
N ASN A 109 7.02 -21.16 10.62
CA ASN A 109 6.21 -21.21 9.39
C ASN A 109 6.95 -21.79 8.17
N ARG A 110 8.12 -22.41 8.38
CA ARG A 110 8.89 -23.05 7.29
C ARG A 110 8.35 -24.46 7.01
N GLY A 111 8.32 -24.84 5.72
CA GLY A 111 8.07 -26.23 5.30
C GLY A 111 6.67 -26.76 5.62
N GLY A 112 5.63 -25.92 5.49
CA GLY A 112 4.23 -26.32 5.72
C GLY A 112 3.78 -26.26 7.18
N ARG A 113 4.70 -26.02 8.13
CA ARG A 113 4.35 -25.71 9.51
C ARG A 113 3.59 -24.38 9.59
N ARG A 114 2.62 -24.28 10.51
CA ARG A 114 1.86 -23.04 10.74
C ARG A 114 1.89 -22.67 12.21
N MET A 115 2.65 -21.63 12.53
CA MET A 115 2.72 -21.04 13.85
C MET A 115 1.87 -19.78 13.91
N SER A 116 0.93 -19.74 14.85
CA SER A 116 0.09 -18.55 15.08
C SER A 116 0.86 -17.45 15.82
N ARG A 117 0.46 -16.19 15.60
CA ARG A 117 0.97 -15.03 16.36
C ARG A 117 0.84 -15.19 17.88
N ALA A 118 -0.18 -15.91 18.34
CA ALA A 118 -0.37 -16.22 19.76
C ALA A 118 0.72 -17.16 20.28
N GLN A 119 1.08 -18.19 19.51
CA GLN A 119 2.16 -19.11 19.86
C GLN A 119 3.52 -18.40 19.87
N VAL A 120 3.76 -17.46 18.95
CA VAL A 120 4.97 -16.62 18.98
C VAL A 120 5.02 -15.79 20.26
N ALA A 121 3.92 -15.14 20.64
CA ALA A 121 3.88 -14.36 21.89
C ALA A 121 4.15 -15.21 23.14
N VAL A 122 3.66 -16.45 23.19
CA VAL A 122 3.96 -17.39 24.28
C VAL A 122 5.45 -17.74 24.32
N ARG A 123 6.09 -17.97 23.17
CA ARG A 123 7.54 -18.25 23.08
C ARG A 123 8.41 -17.06 23.48
N VAL A 124 7.97 -15.85 23.15
CA VAL A 124 8.63 -14.60 23.58
C VAL A 124 8.58 -14.49 25.11
N ALA A 125 7.41 -14.72 25.71
CA ALA A 125 7.27 -14.68 27.17
C ALA A 125 8.12 -15.76 27.87
N ALA A 126 8.15 -16.98 27.33
CA ALA A 126 8.99 -18.05 27.86
C ALA A 126 10.49 -17.70 27.78
N ARG A 127 10.94 -17.15 26.65
CA ARG A 127 12.33 -16.75 26.45
C ARG A 127 12.76 -15.62 27.39
N ALA A 128 11.87 -14.68 27.67
CA ALA A 128 12.16 -13.60 28.60
C ALA A 128 12.35 -14.10 30.04
N LEU A 129 11.55 -15.10 30.44
CA LEU A 129 11.71 -15.77 31.73
C LEU A 129 13.07 -16.47 31.84
N GLU A 130 13.53 -17.12 30.77
CA GLU A 130 14.84 -17.80 30.72
C GLU A 130 16.03 -16.82 30.87
N ILE A 131 15.94 -15.65 30.24
CA ILE A 131 16.99 -14.63 30.24
C ILE A 131 16.94 -13.78 31.53
N GLY A 132 15.86 -13.89 32.31
CA GLY A 132 15.64 -13.06 33.49
C GLY A 132 15.28 -11.61 33.17
N ASP A 133 14.79 -11.35 31.95
CA ASP A 133 14.35 -10.02 31.55
C ASP A 133 13.02 -9.69 32.22
N SER A 134 12.99 -8.55 32.91
CA SER A 134 11.82 -8.06 33.64
C SER A 134 10.82 -7.33 32.75
N HIS A 135 11.19 -6.99 31.51
CA HIS A 135 10.35 -6.21 30.59
C HIS A 135 10.25 -6.84 29.18
N PRO A 136 9.70 -8.08 29.05
CA PRO A 136 9.43 -8.64 27.75
C PRO A 136 8.53 -7.76 26.87
N SER A 137 8.75 -7.86 25.57
CA SER A 137 7.83 -7.28 24.57
C SER A 137 6.39 -7.72 24.84
N SER A 138 5.50 -6.74 25.02
CA SER A 138 4.08 -7.02 25.25
C SER A 138 3.47 -7.81 24.09
N ARG A 139 2.41 -8.58 24.37
CA ARG A 139 1.67 -9.31 23.32
C ARG A 139 1.21 -8.40 22.18
N ALA A 140 0.82 -7.17 22.49
CA ALA A 140 0.43 -6.18 21.49
C ALA A 140 1.61 -5.73 20.62
N SER A 141 2.80 -5.57 21.20
CA SER A 141 4.03 -5.25 20.48
C SER A 141 4.42 -6.38 19.52
N VAL A 142 4.35 -7.64 19.97
CA VAL A 142 4.59 -8.83 19.13
C VAL A 142 3.65 -8.83 17.93
N TYR A 143 2.35 -8.56 18.14
CA TYR A 143 1.38 -8.53 17.06
C TYR A 143 1.67 -7.40 16.06
N ARG A 144 2.08 -6.21 16.53
CA ARG A 144 2.43 -5.09 15.63
C ARG A 144 3.67 -5.38 14.79
N VAL A 145 4.70 -6.01 15.37
CA VAL A 145 5.90 -6.42 14.62
C VAL A 145 5.51 -7.40 13.52
N LEU A 146 4.75 -8.44 13.89
CA LEU A 146 4.33 -9.48 12.96
C LEU A 146 3.34 -8.97 11.90
N GLN A 147 2.55 -7.94 12.18
CA GLN A 147 1.55 -7.41 11.25
C GLN A 147 2.18 -7.07 9.89
N SER A 148 3.32 -6.36 9.89
CA SER A 148 4.01 -6.00 8.65
C SER A 148 4.48 -7.19 7.80
N GLU A 149 4.91 -8.29 8.46
CA GLU A 149 5.33 -9.50 7.76
C GLU A 149 4.12 -10.32 7.29
N MET A 150 3.04 -10.34 8.07
CA MET A 150 1.78 -10.98 7.73
C MET A 150 1.11 -10.29 6.54
N ASP A 151 1.04 -8.96 6.54
CA ASP A 151 0.49 -8.17 5.43
C ASP A 151 1.24 -8.46 4.14
N ARG A 152 2.58 -8.49 4.19
CA ARG A 152 3.43 -8.87 3.07
C ARG A 152 3.20 -10.31 2.61
N GLN A 153 2.96 -11.25 3.53
CA GLN A 153 2.62 -12.64 3.19
C GLN A 153 1.23 -12.77 2.56
N GLU A 154 0.26 -12.01 3.06
CA GLU A 154 -1.08 -11.94 2.49
C GLU A 154 -1.04 -11.33 1.10
N GLU A 155 -0.36 -10.21 0.89
CA GLU A 155 -0.14 -9.61 -0.44
C GLU A 155 0.48 -10.60 -1.41
N ARG A 156 1.51 -11.33 -0.97
CA ARG A 156 2.14 -12.40 -1.78
C ARG A 156 1.22 -13.57 -2.04
N SER A 157 0.32 -13.90 -1.13
CA SER A 157 -0.65 -14.98 -1.29
C SER A 157 -1.77 -14.54 -2.23
N ARG A 158 -2.30 -13.33 -2.05
CA ARG A 158 -3.27 -12.68 -2.95
C ARG A 158 -2.72 -12.53 -4.36
N SER A 159 -1.44 -12.19 -4.51
CA SER A 159 -0.79 -12.13 -5.83
C SER A 159 -0.72 -13.50 -6.53
N ARG A 160 -0.81 -14.60 -5.78
CA ARG A 160 -0.76 -15.97 -6.29
C ARG A 160 -2.13 -16.64 -6.38
N SER A 161 -3.12 -16.16 -5.64
CA SER A 161 -4.49 -16.67 -5.69
C SER A 161 -5.36 -15.80 -6.60
N ILE A 162 -5.72 -16.31 -7.77
CA ILE A 162 -6.78 -15.75 -8.61
C ILE A 162 -8.09 -15.82 -7.81
N GLY A 163 -8.57 -14.69 -7.30
CA GLY A 163 -9.74 -14.67 -6.42
C GLY A 163 -10.14 -13.28 -5.95
N TRP A 164 -11.36 -13.21 -5.42
CA TRP A 164 -11.92 -11.99 -4.86
C TRP A 164 -11.06 -11.47 -3.70
N SER A 165 -10.63 -10.21 -3.79
CA SER A 165 -10.01 -9.47 -2.69
C SER A 165 -11.09 -8.58 -2.05
N GLY A 166 -11.77 -9.10 -1.04
CA GLY A 166 -12.96 -8.46 -0.49
C GLY A 166 -14.13 -8.52 -1.48
N GLU A 167 -14.63 -7.36 -1.91
CA GLU A 167 -15.73 -7.21 -2.87
C GLU A 167 -15.27 -7.02 -4.32
N THR A 168 -13.96 -7.11 -4.59
CA THR A 168 -13.40 -6.83 -5.92
C THR A 168 -12.66 -8.04 -6.47
N LEU A 169 -12.92 -8.41 -7.73
CA LEU A 169 -12.18 -9.43 -8.44
C LEU A 169 -10.97 -8.80 -9.14
N LEU A 170 -9.77 -9.07 -8.62
CA LEU A 170 -8.51 -8.55 -9.16
C LEU A 170 -7.73 -9.67 -9.84
N LEU A 171 -7.32 -9.44 -11.09
CA LEU A 171 -6.41 -10.30 -11.82
C LEU A 171 -5.05 -9.62 -11.91
N LYS A 172 -3.97 -10.35 -11.56
CA LYS A 172 -2.60 -9.86 -11.80
C LYS A 172 -2.06 -10.46 -13.09
N THR A 173 -1.62 -9.61 -14.00
CA THR A 173 -0.89 -10.07 -15.20
C THR A 173 0.53 -10.49 -14.83
N ARG A 174 1.20 -11.20 -15.73
CA ARG A 174 2.61 -11.59 -15.56
C ARG A 174 3.54 -10.40 -15.40
N GLU A 175 3.17 -9.25 -15.94
CA GLU A 175 3.91 -7.98 -15.84
C GLU A 175 3.65 -7.25 -14.51
N GLY A 176 2.78 -7.80 -13.65
CA GLY A 176 2.46 -7.23 -12.35
C GLY A 176 1.37 -6.16 -12.39
N LEU A 177 0.70 -5.97 -13.53
CA LEU A 177 -0.46 -5.07 -13.63
C LEU A 177 -1.66 -5.69 -12.94
N GLU A 178 -2.40 -4.89 -12.18
CA GLU A 178 -3.65 -5.27 -11.55
C GLU A 178 -4.83 -4.86 -12.44
N VAL A 179 -5.62 -5.83 -12.88
CA VAL A 179 -6.82 -5.63 -13.68
C VAL A 179 -8.04 -5.92 -12.83
N GLU A 180 -8.89 -4.91 -12.66
CA GLU A 180 -10.17 -5.04 -11.96
C GLU A 180 -11.24 -5.59 -12.92
N VAL A 181 -11.83 -6.72 -12.55
CA VAL A 181 -12.89 -7.38 -13.32
C VAL A 181 -14.24 -7.13 -12.63
N LYS A 182 -15.10 -6.36 -13.28
CA LYS A 182 -16.41 -5.92 -12.77
C LYS A 182 -17.58 -6.66 -13.39
N GLU A 183 -17.42 -7.13 -14.63
CA GLU A 183 -18.51 -7.67 -15.42
C GLU A 183 -18.11 -8.95 -16.16
N SER A 184 -19.11 -9.76 -16.49
CA SER A 184 -18.92 -10.97 -17.31
C SER A 184 -18.46 -10.61 -18.71
N ASN A 185 -17.56 -11.41 -19.28
CA ASN A 185 -16.92 -11.19 -20.57
C ASN A 185 -15.99 -9.98 -20.66
N GLN A 186 -15.60 -9.38 -19.53
CA GLN A 186 -14.58 -8.34 -19.52
C GLN A 186 -13.17 -8.91 -19.71
N VAL A 187 -12.88 -10.05 -19.08
CA VAL A 187 -11.55 -10.68 -19.13
C VAL A 187 -11.70 -12.19 -19.26
N TRP A 188 -11.18 -12.74 -20.35
CA TRP A 188 -11.08 -14.17 -20.58
C TRP A 188 -9.67 -14.65 -20.31
N GLN A 189 -9.57 -15.77 -19.58
CA GLN A 189 -8.31 -16.47 -19.36
C GLN A 189 -8.28 -17.72 -20.23
N CYS A 190 -7.16 -17.92 -20.91
CA CYS A 190 -6.89 -19.10 -21.71
C CYS A 190 -5.84 -19.94 -21.00
N ASP A 191 -6.18 -21.18 -20.68
CA ASP A 191 -5.23 -22.16 -20.18
C ASP A 191 -5.05 -23.30 -21.18
N HIS A 192 -3.80 -23.72 -21.36
CA HIS A 192 -3.43 -24.84 -22.21
C HIS A 192 -2.72 -25.88 -21.37
N THR A 193 -3.38 -26.99 -21.12
CA THR A 193 -2.84 -28.07 -20.29
C THR A 193 -2.85 -29.37 -21.07
N ARG A 194 -1.74 -30.13 -21.00
CA ARG A 194 -1.69 -31.48 -21.55
C ARG A 194 -2.52 -32.41 -20.67
N ALA A 195 -3.62 -32.95 -21.20
CA ALA A 195 -4.52 -33.78 -20.42
C ALA A 195 -3.81 -35.03 -19.91
N ASP A 196 -4.11 -35.45 -18.67
CA ASP A 196 -3.64 -36.72 -18.08
C ASP A 196 -4.45 -37.91 -18.61
N LEU A 197 -4.66 -37.96 -19.93
CA LEU A 197 -5.41 -38.99 -20.63
C LEU A 197 -4.55 -39.53 -21.77
N LEU A 198 -4.54 -40.85 -21.96
CA LEU A 198 -3.88 -41.49 -23.09
C LEU A 198 -4.94 -41.87 -24.13
N VAL A 199 -4.86 -41.28 -25.31
CA VAL A 199 -5.78 -41.54 -26.41
C VAL A 199 -5.21 -42.67 -27.26
N VAL A 200 -6.09 -43.59 -27.63
CA VAL A 200 -5.82 -44.71 -28.54
C VAL A 200 -6.74 -44.59 -29.75
N ASP A 201 -6.29 -45.07 -30.89
CA ASP A 201 -7.13 -45.17 -32.08
C ASP A 201 -8.05 -46.40 -32.03
N GLN A 202 -8.89 -46.53 -33.06
CA GLN A 202 -9.81 -47.67 -33.22
C GLN A 202 -9.13 -49.04 -33.38
N MET A 203 -7.84 -49.06 -33.71
CA MET A 203 -7.03 -50.27 -33.86
C MET A 203 -6.21 -50.59 -32.59
N GLY A 204 -6.26 -49.72 -31.59
CA GLY A 204 -5.56 -49.87 -30.31
C GLY A 204 -4.16 -49.25 -30.29
N GLU A 205 -3.76 -48.53 -31.35
CA GLU A 205 -2.48 -47.81 -31.39
C GLU A 205 -2.54 -46.56 -30.51
N VAL A 206 -1.48 -46.34 -29.73
CA VAL A 206 -1.40 -45.21 -28.79
C VAL A 206 -1.06 -43.93 -29.55
N LEU A 207 -2.04 -43.02 -29.65
CA LEU A 207 -1.86 -41.70 -30.25
C LEU A 207 -1.13 -40.73 -29.30
N GLY A 208 -1.28 -40.94 -27.99
CA GLY A 208 -0.60 -40.16 -26.95
C GLY A 208 -1.55 -39.28 -26.14
N ARG A 209 -1.00 -38.23 -25.52
CA ARG A 209 -1.76 -37.33 -24.63
C ARG A 209 -2.21 -36.06 -25.36
N PRO A 210 -3.51 -35.73 -25.41
CA PRO A 210 -4.01 -34.54 -26.07
C PRO A 210 -3.76 -33.28 -25.24
N TRP A 211 -3.79 -32.14 -25.91
CA TRP A 211 -3.83 -30.82 -25.33
C TRP A 211 -5.28 -30.39 -25.13
N LEU A 212 -5.60 -29.97 -23.90
CA LEU A 212 -6.85 -29.32 -23.55
C LEU A 212 -6.61 -27.82 -23.46
N THR A 213 -7.29 -27.07 -24.33
CA THR A 213 -7.37 -25.62 -24.30
C THR A 213 -8.73 -25.23 -23.76
N THR A 214 -8.75 -24.42 -22.71
CA THR A 214 -10.00 -23.92 -22.11
C THR A 214 -9.96 -22.40 -22.03
N ILE A 215 -11.02 -21.76 -22.51
CA ILE A 215 -11.26 -20.32 -22.34
C ILE A 215 -12.31 -20.15 -21.24
N VAL A 216 -11.95 -19.45 -20.18
CA VAL A 216 -12.82 -19.22 -19.01
C VAL A 216 -13.02 -17.74 -18.79
N ASP A 217 -14.28 -17.33 -18.60
CA ASP A 217 -14.59 -15.98 -18.16
C ASP A 217 -14.21 -15.78 -16.69
N THR A 218 -13.43 -14.74 -16.43
CA THR A 218 -12.85 -14.51 -15.10
C THR A 218 -13.93 -14.18 -14.07
N HIS A 219 -14.95 -13.43 -14.47
CA HIS A 219 -16.03 -12.95 -13.60
C HIS A 219 -17.05 -14.06 -13.30
N SER A 220 -17.69 -14.63 -14.32
CA SER A 220 -18.75 -15.63 -14.15
C SER A 220 -18.22 -17.05 -13.87
N ARG A 221 -16.94 -17.30 -14.13
CA ARG A 221 -16.32 -18.64 -14.14
C ARG A 221 -16.96 -19.60 -15.16
N CYS A 222 -17.75 -19.09 -16.09
CA CYS A 222 -18.29 -19.87 -17.20
C CYS A 222 -17.19 -20.22 -18.19
N ILE A 223 -17.23 -21.45 -18.70
CA ILE A 223 -16.37 -21.88 -19.79
C ILE A 223 -16.96 -21.34 -21.09
N ILE A 224 -16.19 -20.53 -21.80
CA ILE A 224 -16.58 -19.88 -23.05
C ILE A 224 -16.26 -20.77 -24.25
N GLY A 225 -15.17 -21.53 -24.17
CA GLY A 225 -14.73 -22.41 -25.25
C GLY A 225 -13.82 -23.51 -24.75
N ILE A 226 -13.87 -24.67 -25.42
CA ILE A 226 -13.00 -25.82 -25.17
C ILE A 226 -12.49 -26.31 -26.51
N ASN A 227 -11.20 -26.62 -26.58
CA ASN A 227 -10.61 -27.36 -27.69
C ASN A 227 -9.75 -28.49 -27.14
N LEU A 228 -9.97 -29.70 -27.65
CA LEU A 228 -9.23 -30.90 -27.30
C LEU A 228 -8.64 -31.49 -28.58
N GLY A 229 -7.31 -31.52 -28.67
CA GLY A 229 -6.62 -31.97 -29.89
C GLY A 229 -5.23 -32.51 -29.60
N MET A 230 -4.65 -33.20 -30.59
CA MET A 230 -3.27 -33.72 -30.48
C MET A 230 -2.21 -32.67 -30.85
N GLU A 231 -2.63 -31.56 -31.45
CA GLU A 231 -1.74 -30.47 -31.82
C GLU A 231 -1.30 -29.65 -30.60
N ALA A 232 -0.07 -29.17 -30.64
CA ALA A 232 0.47 -28.26 -29.64
C ALA A 232 -0.28 -26.92 -29.67
N PRO A 233 -0.27 -26.15 -28.55
CA PRO A 233 -0.93 -24.85 -28.48
C PRO A 233 -0.44 -23.92 -29.59
N SER A 234 -1.37 -23.42 -30.41
CA SER A 234 -1.08 -22.52 -31.52
C SER A 234 -2.21 -21.49 -31.69
N ALA A 235 -1.94 -20.40 -32.42
CA ALA A 235 -2.97 -19.40 -32.73
C ALA A 235 -4.19 -20.00 -33.46
N VAL A 236 -3.99 -21.11 -34.18
CA VAL A 236 -5.06 -21.85 -34.88
C VAL A 236 -5.92 -22.61 -33.88
N VAL A 237 -5.31 -23.30 -32.90
CA VAL A 237 -6.01 -23.99 -31.80
C VAL A 237 -6.82 -23.00 -30.96
N TYR A 238 -6.27 -21.80 -30.76
CA TYR A 238 -6.96 -20.69 -30.12
C TYR A 238 -8.19 -20.24 -30.93
N ALA A 239 -8.00 -19.87 -32.20
CA ALA A 239 -9.09 -19.46 -33.07
C ALA A 239 -10.20 -20.51 -33.16
N ALA A 240 -9.84 -21.80 -33.25
CA ALA A 240 -10.78 -22.92 -33.26
C ALA A 240 -11.67 -22.94 -32.00
N SER A 241 -11.10 -22.68 -30.82
CA SER A 241 -11.84 -22.62 -29.56
C SER A 241 -12.76 -21.40 -29.44
N THR A 242 -12.51 -20.34 -30.23
CA THR A 242 -13.23 -19.06 -30.21
C THR A 242 -14.15 -18.88 -31.41
N THR A 243 -14.22 -19.83 -32.36
CA THR A 243 -15.04 -19.75 -33.59
C THR A 243 -16.54 -19.52 -33.34
N GLY A 244 -17.01 -19.59 -32.09
CA GLY A 244 -18.38 -19.25 -31.67
C GLY A 244 -18.55 -17.95 -30.87
N THR A 245 -17.49 -17.20 -30.54
CA THR A 245 -17.54 -16.05 -29.62
C THR A 245 -16.60 -14.91 -30.03
N CYS A 246 -17.09 -13.67 -30.03
CA CYS A 246 -16.36 -12.48 -30.51
C CYS A 246 -15.36 -11.96 -29.46
N PRO A 247 -14.08 -11.64 -29.78
CA PRO A 247 -13.06 -11.42 -28.75
C PRO A 247 -12.80 -9.94 -28.43
N LEU A 248 -12.64 -9.66 -27.13
CA LEU A 248 -11.66 -8.71 -26.62
C LEU A 248 -10.71 -9.52 -25.73
N LEU A 249 -9.46 -9.67 -26.15
CA LEU A 249 -8.43 -10.40 -25.42
C LEU A 249 -7.33 -9.44 -25.02
N VAL A 250 -6.98 -9.47 -23.74
CA VAL A 250 -5.76 -8.88 -23.22
C VAL A 250 -4.78 -10.04 -23.04
N ASN A 251 -3.66 -9.97 -23.76
CA ASN A 251 -2.52 -10.88 -23.64
C ASN A 251 -1.64 -10.42 -22.45
#